data_AF-A0A4V2QMY9-F1
#
_entry.id   AF-A0A4V2QMY9-F1
#
_cell.length_a   1.000
_cell.length_b   1.000
_cell.length_c   1.000
_cell.angle_alpha   90.00
_cell.angle_beta   90.00
_cell.angle_gamma   90.00
#
_symmetry.space_group_name_H-M   'P 1'
#
loop_
_entity.id
_entity.type
_entity.pdbx_description
1 polymer ?
#
loop_
_entity_poly.entity_id
_entity_poly.type
_entity_poly.pdbx_seq_one_letter_code
_entity_poly.pdbx_strand_id
1 'polypeptide(L)'
;MSTVLSPIPNVAGTPAAASDTHVEAPTGAPSKRSRIVSVDALRGFVMLLMLVDHTRELFYYPMQVSDPMALPATPPTLFFTRLTAHLCAPVFVLLTGLAASLYADSRGGDAGGGRTAASSFLLKRGLFLVALEVTVVNFAWSFDPTPAIVYLQVIWVIGLAMIALAALVHLPRIAVLVLGLAIVLGHNLLDPITFTPDQPGYVAWSMLHDRGFIDLPFGARARTSYPLLPWIGVIALGWSIGPWFARQVDQDVRRRRLVVTGAAALALFAVLRAINGYGEPLPWQAGATPLATVMSVLNLTKYPPSADFILLTLGIGLLLLAAFERTSVRLNGVLVVFGSAPLFFYILHLYLLHGVNHLTGAVTGGATKGLVSVPNVASIWLVAAAAAVPCWFACRWFGRFKRTHTGWWWQYL
;
A
#
# COMPACT_ATOMS: atom_id res chain seq x y z
N MET A 1 104.16 -0.03 18.69
CA MET A 1 103.84 0.54 20.01
C MET A 1 102.69 1.52 19.83
N SER A 2 101.59 1.28 20.57
CA SER A 2 100.39 2.13 20.82
C SER A 2 99.25 2.26 19.77
N THR A 3 98.21 1.39 19.94
CA THR A 3 96.75 1.60 20.28
C THR A 3 96.09 2.99 20.06
N VAL A 4 94.77 3.23 19.79
CA VAL A 4 93.48 2.50 20.03
C VAL A 4 92.21 3.18 19.38
N LEU A 5 91.18 2.36 19.02
CA LEU A 5 89.66 2.45 18.93
C LEU A 5 88.82 3.60 18.24
N SER A 6 88.11 3.26 17.13
CA SER A 6 86.65 3.29 16.70
C SER A 6 85.52 4.14 17.37
N PRO A 7 84.25 4.29 16.81
CA PRO A 7 83.72 4.31 15.38
C PRO A 7 82.37 5.09 15.02
N ILE A 8 81.97 5.11 13.70
CA ILE A 8 80.65 5.32 12.92
C ILE A 8 79.87 6.69 12.98
N PRO A 9 78.95 7.14 12.03
CA PRO A 9 78.18 6.44 10.96
C PRO A 9 77.85 7.05 9.55
N ASN A 10 77.76 6.14 8.56
CA ASN A 10 76.70 5.75 7.60
C ASN A 10 75.99 6.66 6.53
N VAL A 11 75.75 6.00 5.37
CA VAL A 11 74.76 6.10 4.26
C VAL A 11 74.98 7.05 3.06
N ALA A 12 75.20 6.42 1.90
CA ALA A 12 75.27 6.96 0.54
C ALA A 12 73.95 6.72 -0.24
N GLY A 13 73.68 7.55 -1.27
CA GLY A 13 72.45 7.54 -2.07
C GLY A 13 72.46 6.73 -3.37
N THR A 14 71.72 7.25 -4.35
CA THR A 14 71.58 6.94 -5.82
C THR A 14 70.29 6.16 -6.24
N PRO A 15 69.85 6.11 -7.54
CA PRO A 15 68.95 7.07 -8.23
C PRO A 15 67.79 6.44 -9.07
N ALA A 16 67.12 7.29 -9.87
CA ALA A 16 66.38 7.06 -11.14
C ALA A 16 64.92 6.54 -11.08
N ALA A 17 63.98 7.36 -11.56
CA ALA A 17 62.56 7.00 -11.72
C ALA A 17 62.19 6.94 -13.21
N ALA A 18 61.72 5.76 -13.62
CA ALA A 18 61.14 5.46 -14.93
C ALA A 18 59.62 5.73 -14.93
N SER A 19 59.08 5.85 -16.13
CA SER A 19 57.68 6.07 -16.50
C SER A 19 56.69 5.07 -15.88
N ASP A 20 55.66 5.58 -15.19
CA ASP A 20 54.44 4.83 -14.87
C ASP A 20 53.21 5.49 -15.50
N THR A 21 52.68 4.83 -16.53
CA THR A 21 51.35 5.06 -17.07
C THR A 21 50.30 4.63 -16.05
N HIS A 22 49.62 5.58 -15.41
CA HIS A 22 48.46 5.29 -14.58
C HIS A 22 47.29 4.83 -15.46
N VAL A 23 47.07 3.52 -15.51
CA VAL A 23 45.80 2.93 -15.96
C VAL A 23 44.76 3.24 -14.88
N GLU A 24 43.89 4.21 -15.15
CA GLU A 24 42.73 4.50 -14.30
C GLU A 24 41.73 3.33 -14.40
N ALA A 25 41.66 2.52 -13.34
CA ALA A 25 40.69 1.44 -13.24
C ALA A 25 39.26 2.03 -13.15
N PRO A 26 38.30 1.59 -13.98
CA PRO A 26 36.93 2.07 -13.90
C PRO A 26 36.27 1.49 -12.64
N THR A 27 36.31 2.21 -11.53
CA THR A 27 35.56 1.86 -10.31
C THR A 27 34.11 2.31 -10.42
N GLY A 28 33.43 1.83 -11.46
CA GLY A 28 31.97 1.90 -11.60
C GLY A 28 31.29 0.82 -10.77
N ALA A 29 31.53 0.75 -9.46
CA ALA A 29 30.67 -0.04 -8.59
C ALA A 29 29.28 0.63 -8.61
N PRO A 30 28.20 -0.07 -9.01
CA PRO A 30 26.87 0.53 -9.01
C PRO A 30 26.53 0.91 -7.58
N SER A 31 26.52 2.21 -7.27
CA SER A 31 26.11 2.71 -5.97
C SER A 31 24.73 2.11 -5.66
N LYS A 32 24.63 1.27 -4.62
CA LYS A 32 23.37 0.66 -4.19
C LYS A 32 22.32 1.77 -4.10
N ARG A 33 21.29 1.68 -4.94
CA ARG A 33 20.21 2.67 -5.02
C ARG A 33 19.64 2.87 -3.61
N SER A 34 19.72 4.09 -3.08
CA SER A 34 19.19 4.38 -1.75
C SER A 34 17.67 4.27 -1.79
N ARG A 35 17.10 3.64 -0.76
CA ARG A 35 15.66 3.45 -0.62
C ARG A 35 14.99 4.80 -0.39
N ILE A 36 13.87 5.07 -1.05
CA ILE A 36 13.16 6.34 -0.90
C ILE A 36 12.39 6.30 0.42
N VAL A 37 12.94 7.02 1.41
CA VAL A 37 12.46 7.04 2.80
C VAL A 37 11.00 7.49 2.91
N SER A 38 10.60 8.52 2.14
CA SER A 38 9.24 9.07 2.19
C SER A 38 8.17 8.07 1.74
N VAL A 39 8.48 7.21 0.76
CA VAL A 39 7.59 6.15 0.28
C VAL A 39 7.35 5.10 1.36
N ASP A 40 8.42 4.64 2.03
CA ASP A 40 8.28 3.66 3.12
C ASP A 40 7.63 4.29 4.36
N ALA A 41 7.92 5.56 4.67
CA ALA A 41 7.26 6.28 5.76
C ALA A 41 5.75 6.39 5.53
N LEU A 42 5.31 6.75 4.32
CA LEU A 42 3.90 6.82 3.97
C LEU A 42 3.22 5.44 4.08
N ARG A 43 3.85 4.37 3.58
CA ARG A 43 3.36 3.00 3.77
C ARG A 43 3.17 2.67 5.24
N GLY A 44 4.19 2.93 6.05
CA GLY A 44 4.14 2.68 7.49
C GLY A 44 3.03 3.45 8.19
N PHE A 45 2.81 4.72 7.80
CA PHE A 45 1.72 5.53 8.34
C PHE A 45 0.34 4.92 8.02
N VAL A 46 0.07 4.60 6.75
CA VAL A 46 -1.23 4.01 6.39
C VAL A 46 -1.42 2.60 6.96
N MET A 47 -0.34 1.84 7.22
CA MET A 47 -0.43 0.56 7.93
C MET A 47 -0.93 0.70 9.36
N LEU A 48 -0.52 1.76 10.05
CA LEU A 48 -1.01 2.03 11.41
C LEU A 48 -2.49 2.42 11.39
N LEU A 49 -2.96 3.16 10.38
CA LEU A 49 -4.38 3.46 10.20
C LEU A 49 -5.19 2.19 9.88
N MET A 50 -4.66 1.33 9.02
CA MET A 50 -5.25 0.02 8.72
C MET A 50 -5.34 -0.85 9.98
N LEU A 51 -4.32 -0.85 10.83
CA LEU A 51 -4.32 -1.59 12.10
C LEU A 51 -5.47 -1.16 13.01
N VAL A 52 -5.80 0.14 13.05
CA VAL A 52 -6.94 0.66 13.81
C VAL A 52 -8.27 0.11 13.27
N ASP A 53 -8.45 0.07 11.94
CA ASP A 53 -9.68 -0.46 11.33
C ASP A 53 -9.82 -1.97 11.52
N HIS A 54 -8.73 -2.73 11.39
CA HIS A 54 -8.76 -4.17 11.66
C HIS A 54 -8.99 -4.46 13.16
N THR A 55 -8.47 -3.61 14.04
CA THR A 55 -8.81 -3.67 15.47
C THR A 55 -10.29 -3.39 15.69
N ARG A 56 -10.90 -2.43 14.98
CA ARG A 56 -12.36 -2.20 15.03
C ARG A 56 -13.13 -3.45 14.59
N GLU A 57 -12.74 -4.12 13.51
CA GLU A 57 -13.45 -5.32 13.05
C GLU A 57 -13.43 -6.45 14.09
N LEU A 58 -12.31 -6.65 14.79
CA LEU A 58 -12.15 -7.75 15.75
C LEU A 58 -12.59 -7.39 17.18
N PHE A 59 -12.43 -6.15 17.61
CA PHE A 59 -12.71 -5.70 18.98
C PHE A 59 -13.93 -4.78 19.08
N TYR A 60 -14.56 -4.37 17.98
CA TYR A 60 -15.78 -3.55 17.98
C TYR A 60 -16.89 -4.18 17.12
N TYR A 61 -16.93 -5.52 17.14
CA TYR A 61 -17.77 -6.35 16.29
C TYR A 61 -19.28 -6.03 16.31
N PRO A 62 -19.93 -5.71 17.45
CA PRO A 62 -21.37 -5.42 17.45
C PRO A 62 -21.76 -4.20 16.61
N MET A 63 -20.83 -3.27 16.37
CA MET A 63 -21.03 -2.05 15.59
C MET A 63 -20.40 -2.19 14.20
N GLN A 64 -21.00 -3.06 13.38
CA GLN A 64 -20.63 -3.20 11.97
C GLN A 64 -20.99 -1.94 11.20
N VAL A 65 -20.07 -1.47 10.36
CA VAL A 65 -20.28 -0.26 9.55
C VAL A 65 -20.38 -0.66 8.08
N SER A 66 -21.42 -0.18 7.40
CA SER A 66 -21.68 -0.44 5.98
C SER A 66 -20.78 0.40 5.07
N ASP A 67 -20.77 0.08 3.78
CA ASP A 67 -20.13 0.89 2.74
C ASP A 67 -21.13 1.22 1.61
N PRO A 68 -21.45 2.53 1.39
CA PRO A 68 -21.12 3.68 2.26
C PRO A 68 -21.69 3.56 3.69
N MET A 69 -21.23 4.40 4.62
CA MET A 69 -21.64 4.32 6.02
C MET A 69 -23.09 4.79 6.20
N ALA A 70 -23.89 4.05 6.96
CA ALA A 70 -25.23 4.47 7.35
C ALA A 70 -25.15 5.57 8.42
N LEU A 71 -25.21 6.85 7.98
CA LEU A 71 -24.98 8.01 8.85
C LEU A 71 -25.87 8.06 10.10
N PRO A 72 -27.18 7.75 10.05
CA PRO A 72 -28.02 7.77 11.26
C PRO A 72 -27.60 6.73 12.32
N ALA A 73 -26.98 5.63 11.89
CA ALA A 73 -26.55 4.53 12.75
C ALA A 73 -25.06 4.61 13.14
N THR A 74 -24.32 5.58 12.60
CA THR A 74 -22.86 5.68 12.77
C THR A 74 -22.50 6.94 13.57
N PRO A 75 -22.08 6.81 14.84
CA PRO A 75 -21.64 7.94 15.64
C PRO A 75 -20.45 8.67 14.98
N PRO A 76 -20.32 10.01 15.12
CA PRO A 76 -19.24 10.77 14.48
C PRO A 76 -17.84 10.24 14.79
N THR A 77 -17.57 9.83 16.03
CA THR A 77 -16.27 9.28 16.44
C THR A 77 -15.91 8.00 15.68
N LEU A 78 -16.90 7.14 15.43
CA LEU A 78 -16.73 5.90 14.66
C LEU A 78 -16.59 6.21 13.16
N PHE A 79 -17.39 7.16 12.65
CA PHE A 79 -17.32 7.62 11.26
C PHE A 79 -15.91 8.11 10.91
N PHE A 80 -15.36 9.06 11.68
CA PHE A 80 -14.03 9.59 11.41
C PHE A 80 -12.93 8.57 11.63
N THR A 81 -13.08 7.65 12.60
CA THR A 81 -12.15 6.53 12.77
C THR A 81 -12.10 5.66 11.51
N ARG A 82 -13.26 5.26 10.97
CA ARG A 82 -13.34 4.47 9.74
C ARG A 82 -12.85 5.24 8.51
N LEU A 83 -13.10 6.54 8.44
CA LEU A 83 -12.63 7.40 7.35
C LEU A 83 -11.10 7.38 7.23
N THR A 84 -10.36 7.30 8.35
CA THR A 84 -8.88 7.22 8.31
C THR A 84 -8.38 6.01 7.49
N ALA A 85 -9.09 4.89 7.54
CA ALA A 85 -8.72 3.67 6.84
C ALA A 85 -8.96 3.74 5.33
N HIS A 86 -9.72 4.73 4.85
CA HIS A 86 -10.01 4.90 3.42
C HIS A 86 -8.75 5.20 2.62
N LEU A 87 -7.73 5.80 3.26
CA LEU A 87 -6.43 6.08 2.64
C LEU A 87 -5.63 4.81 2.30
N CYS A 88 -5.87 3.69 2.99
CA CYS A 88 -4.94 2.57 2.98
C CYS A 88 -4.80 1.93 1.59
N ALA A 89 -5.89 1.43 1.02
CA ALA A 89 -5.85 0.70 -0.25
C ALA A 89 -5.39 1.59 -1.43
N PRO A 90 -5.91 2.81 -1.64
CA PRO A 90 -5.47 3.69 -2.73
C PRO A 90 -3.98 4.02 -2.66
N VAL A 91 -3.49 4.39 -1.48
CA VAL A 91 -2.07 4.70 -1.29
C VAL A 91 -1.21 3.46 -1.54
N PHE A 92 -1.60 2.29 -1.03
CA PHE A 92 -0.83 1.06 -1.26
C PHE A 92 -0.75 0.68 -2.74
N VAL A 93 -1.87 0.75 -3.46
CA VAL A 93 -1.93 0.41 -4.88
C VAL A 93 -1.10 1.42 -5.69
N LEU A 94 -1.25 2.73 -5.43
CA LEU A 94 -0.43 3.77 -6.06
C LEU A 94 1.07 3.53 -5.83
N LEU A 95 1.47 3.30 -4.57
CA LEU A 95 2.87 3.07 -4.21
C LEU A 95 3.42 1.73 -4.74
N THR A 96 2.54 0.78 -5.07
CA THR A 96 2.92 -0.48 -5.74
C THR A 96 3.27 -0.23 -7.20
N GLY A 97 2.45 0.55 -7.92
CA GLY A 97 2.76 0.99 -9.28
C GLY A 97 4.05 1.81 -9.35
N LEU A 98 4.23 2.75 -8.41
CA LEU A 98 5.46 3.54 -8.28
C LEU A 98 6.69 2.65 -8.06
N ALA A 99 6.61 1.68 -7.14
CA ALA A 99 7.69 0.75 -6.89
C ALA A 99 8.04 -0.10 -8.11
N ALA A 100 7.04 -0.49 -8.92
CA ALA A 100 7.25 -1.22 -10.16
C ALA A 100 8.01 -0.37 -11.19
N SER A 101 7.67 0.92 -11.35
CA SER A 101 8.40 1.81 -12.25
C SER A 101 9.84 1.99 -11.81
N LEU A 102 10.06 2.19 -10.50
CA LEU A 102 11.41 2.29 -9.96
C LEU A 102 12.19 0.98 -10.12
N TYR A 103 11.53 -0.16 -10.00
CA TYR A 103 12.16 -1.45 -10.25
C TYR A 103 12.60 -1.58 -11.72
N ALA A 104 11.73 -1.23 -12.68
CA ALA A 104 12.08 -1.21 -14.11
C ALA A 104 13.29 -0.30 -14.38
N ASP A 105 13.27 0.92 -13.83
CA ASP A 105 14.38 1.87 -13.96
C ASP A 105 15.68 1.36 -13.34
N SER A 106 15.61 0.47 -12.33
CA SER A 106 16.80 -0.15 -11.73
C SER A 106 17.42 -1.24 -12.60
N ARG A 107 16.66 -1.75 -13.58
CA ARG A 107 17.04 -2.84 -14.49
C ARG A 107 17.27 -2.35 -15.92
N GLY A 108 17.85 -1.17 -16.07
CA GLY A 108 18.19 -0.59 -17.37
C GLY A 108 17.05 0.17 -18.05
N GLY A 109 15.92 0.38 -17.37
CA GLY A 109 14.79 1.15 -17.90
C GLY A 109 14.22 0.56 -19.19
N ASP A 110 13.67 1.42 -20.04
CA ASP A 110 13.01 1.01 -21.29
C ASP A 110 14.00 0.37 -22.29
N ALA A 111 15.19 0.95 -22.43
CA ALA A 111 16.20 0.49 -23.39
C ALA A 111 16.94 -0.78 -22.94
N GLY A 112 16.98 -1.08 -21.64
CA GLY A 112 17.72 -2.20 -21.05
C GLY A 112 16.87 -3.42 -20.65
N GLY A 113 15.62 -3.52 -21.12
CA GLY A 113 14.72 -4.64 -20.78
C GLY A 113 14.07 -4.55 -19.38
N GLY A 114 14.15 -3.39 -18.73
CA GLY A 114 13.59 -3.16 -17.40
C GLY A 114 12.08 -3.34 -17.33
N ARG A 115 11.34 -3.01 -18.40
CA ARG A 115 9.89 -3.28 -18.53
C ARG A 115 9.58 -4.76 -18.44
N THR A 116 10.30 -5.61 -19.16
CA THR A 116 10.13 -7.06 -19.15
C THR A 116 10.46 -7.65 -17.77
N ALA A 117 11.53 -7.15 -17.12
CA ALA A 117 11.86 -7.55 -15.76
C ALA A 117 10.74 -7.17 -14.76
N ALA A 118 10.22 -5.94 -14.85
CA ALA A 118 9.10 -5.49 -14.03
C ALA A 118 7.81 -6.29 -14.30
N SER A 119 7.49 -6.55 -15.57
CA SER A 119 6.35 -7.37 -16.01
C SER A 119 6.40 -8.76 -15.37
N SER A 120 7.54 -9.46 -15.52
CA SER A 120 7.71 -10.81 -14.95
C SER A 120 7.61 -10.80 -13.43
N PHE A 121 8.20 -9.81 -12.77
CA PHE A 121 8.14 -9.66 -11.32
C PHE A 121 6.70 -9.39 -10.83
N LEU A 122 6.00 -8.47 -11.49
CA LEU A 122 4.60 -8.13 -11.19
C LEU A 122 3.68 -9.34 -11.36
N LEU A 123 3.84 -10.11 -12.44
CA LEU A 123 3.04 -11.31 -12.69
C LEU A 123 3.25 -12.36 -11.60
N LYS A 124 4.51 -12.72 -11.30
CA LYS A 124 4.84 -13.72 -10.26
C LYS A 124 4.35 -13.29 -8.89
N ARG A 125 4.60 -12.04 -8.52
CA ARG A 125 4.20 -11.50 -7.22
C ARG A 125 2.70 -11.31 -7.11
N GLY A 126 2.03 -10.92 -8.20
CA GLY A 126 0.57 -10.80 -8.24
C GLY A 126 -0.12 -12.14 -8.05
N LEU A 127 0.33 -13.19 -8.74
CA LEU A 127 -0.15 -14.56 -8.54
C LEU A 127 0.10 -15.06 -7.11
N PHE A 128 1.27 -14.74 -6.55
CA PHE A 128 1.57 -15.06 -5.15
C PHE A 128 0.58 -14.39 -4.18
N LEU A 129 0.25 -13.10 -4.36
CA LEU A 129 -0.71 -12.40 -3.51
C LEU A 129 -2.13 -12.97 -3.66
N VAL A 130 -2.53 -13.36 -4.87
CA VAL A 130 -3.81 -14.04 -5.11
C VAL A 130 -3.89 -15.35 -4.33
N ALA A 131 -2.86 -16.20 -4.44
CA ALA A 131 -2.81 -17.45 -3.69
C ALA A 131 -2.80 -17.22 -2.17
N LEU A 132 -2.05 -16.21 -1.71
CA LEU A 132 -1.96 -15.83 -0.31
C LEU A 132 -3.31 -15.36 0.25
N GLU A 133 -4.11 -14.61 -0.52
CA GLU A 133 -5.43 -14.18 -0.08
C GLU A 133 -6.34 -15.38 0.18
N VAL A 134 -6.48 -16.27 -0.82
CA VAL A 134 -7.41 -17.40 -0.77
C VAL A 134 -7.02 -18.42 0.31
N THR A 135 -5.76 -18.42 0.74
CA THR A 135 -5.25 -19.35 1.75
C THR A 135 -5.02 -18.67 3.10
N VAL A 136 -3.86 -18.06 3.29
CA VAL A 136 -3.36 -17.53 4.57
C VAL A 136 -4.25 -16.40 5.08
N VAL A 137 -4.66 -15.46 4.23
CA VAL A 137 -5.43 -14.29 4.68
C VAL A 137 -6.87 -14.66 5.00
N ASN A 138 -7.53 -15.48 4.17
CA ASN A 138 -8.87 -15.97 4.47
C ASN A 138 -8.91 -16.75 5.79
N PHE A 139 -7.92 -17.60 6.04
CA PHE A 139 -7.78 -18.25 7.33
C PHE A 139 -7.51 -17.26 8.47
N ALA A 140 -6.66 -16.24 8.26
CA ALA A 140 -6.35 -15.24 9.30
C ALA A 140 -7.59 -14.44 9.76
N TRP A 141 -8.57 -14.24 8.87
CA TRP A 141 -9.81 -13.54 9.21
C TRP A 141 -10.87 -14.43 9.85
N SER A 142 -10.97 -15.69 9.44
CA SER A 142 -12.04 -16.60 9.87
C SER A 142 -11.63 -17.60 10.94
N PHE A 143 -10.34 -17.94 11.01
CA PHE A 143 -9.79 -19.09 11.75
C PHE A 143 -10.52 -20.42 11.45
N ASP A 144 -11.13 -20.50 10.26
CA ASP A 144 -11.84 -21.66 9.74
C ASP A 144 -11.11 -22.15 8.48
N PRO A 145 -10.63 -23.41 8.43
CA PRO A 145 -9.99 -23.97 7.24
C PRO A 145 -10.99 -24.24 6.10
N THR A 146 -12.28 -24.30 6.38
CA THR A 146 -13.35 -24.62 5.41
C THR A 146 -14.47 -23.59 5.47
N PRO A 147 -14.18 -22.28 5.27
CA PRO A 147 -15.16 -21.25 5.44
C PRO A 147 -16.24 -21.33 4.34
N ALA A 148 -17.51 -21.19 4.74
CA ALA A 148 -18.63 -21.16 3.79
C ALA A 148 -18.54 -19.99 2.80
N ILE A 149 -17.86 -18.90 3.19
CA ILE A 149 -17.61 -17.72 2.37
C ILE A 149 -16.11 -17.42 2.33
N VAL A 150 -15.54 -17.43 1.14
CA VAL A 150 -14.17 -16.97 0.87
C VAL A 150 -14.24 -15.50 0.47
N TYR A 151 -13.65 -14.63 1.27
CA TYR A 151 -13.63 -13.20 0.98
C TYR A 151 -12.44 -12.84 0.07
N LEU A 152 -12.74 -12.25 -1.09
CA LEU A 152 -11.73 -11.71 -2.01
C LEU A 152 -11.59 -10.21 -1.73
N GLN A 153 -10.60 -9.84 -0.92
CA GLN A 153 -10.41 -8.50 -0.37
C GLN A 153 -9.21 -7.78 -1.02
N VAL A 154 -8.50 -6.96 -0.22
CA VAL A 154 -7.51 -6.00 -0.69
C VAL A 154 -6.24 -6.68 -1.23
N ILE A 155 -5.80 -7.80 -0.66
CA ILE A 155 -4.57 -8.46 -1.13
C ILE A 155 -4.83 -9.14 -2.48
N TRP A 156 -6.01 -9.73 -2.65
CA TRP A 156 -6.49 -10.25 -3.93
C TRP A 156 -6.47 -9.17 -5.01
N VAL A 157 -7.10 -8.01 -4.74
CA VAL A 157 -7.21 -6.97 -5.77
C VAL A 157 -5.87 -6.31 -6.09
N ILE A 158 -4.97 -6.16 -5.10
CA ILE A 158 -3.59 -5.72 -5.35
C ILE A 158 -2.88 -6.73 -6.26
N GLY A 159 -3.04 -8.03 -6.01
CA GLY A 159 -2.47 -9.09 -6.83
C GLY A 159 -2.95 -9.02 -8.28
N LEU A 160 -4.25 -8.90 -8.50
CA LEU A 160 -4.83 -8.75 -9.84
C LEU A 160 -4.43 -7.44 -10.52
N ALA A 161 -4.38 -6.33 -9.80
CA ALA A 161 -3.92 -5.05 -10.34
C ALA A 161 -2.44 -5.11 -10.77
N MET A 162 -1.59 -5.85 -10.04
CA MET A 162 -0.22 -6.12 -10.46
C MET A 162 -0.15 -6.95 -11.74
N ILE A 163 -1.00 -7.97 -11.89
CA ILE A 163 -1.08 -8.78 -13.12
C ILE A 163 -1.53 -7.92 -14.30
N ALA A 164 -2.54 -7.08 -14.12
CA ALA A 164 -2.98 -6.13 -15.15
C ALA A 164 -1.84 -5.16 -15.52
N LEU A 165 -1.17 -4.57 -14.52
CA LEU A 165 -0.03 -3.70 -14.76
C LEU A 165 1.10 -4.43 -15.50
N ALA A 166 1.35 -5.72 -15.23
CA ALA A 166 2.37 -6.51 -15.92
C ALA A 166 2.17 -6.56 -17.44
N ALA A 167 0.93 -6.47 -17.93
CA ALA A 167 0.63 -6.28 -19.33
C ALA A 167 0.80 -4.81 -19.75
N LEU A 168 0.27 -3.87 -18.96
CA LEU A 168 0.27 -2.44 -19.30
C LEU A 168 1.65 -1.79 -19.32
N VAL A 169 2.65 -2.30 -18.58
CA VAL A 169 4.01 -1.71 -18.55
C VAL A 169 4.69 -1.66 -19.92
N HIS A 170 4.24 -2.50 -20.86
CA HIS A 170 4.77 -2.55 -22.23
C HIS A 170 4.23 -1.45 -23.14
N LEU A 171 3.14 -0.78 -22.74
CA LEU A 171 2.61 0.37 -23.47
C LEU A 171 3.48 1.60 -23.24
N PRO A 172 3.44 2.59 -24.15
CA PRO A 172 4.02 3.91 -23.91
C PRO A 172 3.47 4.48 -22.60
N ARG A 173 4.34 5.08 -21.77
CA ARG A 173 3.95 5.58 -20.44
C ARG A 173 2.77 6.56 -20.47
N ILE A 174 2.66 7.36 -21.53
CA ILE A 174 1.51 8.26 -21.74
C ILE A 174 0.21 7.48 -21.94
N ALA A 175 0.24 6.36 -22.67
CA ALA A 175 -0.94 5.51 -22.84
C ALA A 175 -1.38 4.91 -21.50
N VAL A 176 -0.43 4.47 -20.66
CA VAL A 176 -0.71 3.98 -19.30
C VAL A 176 -1.31 5.06 -18.42
N LEU A 177 -0.80 6.30 -18.51
CA LEU A 177 -1.34 7.46 -17.79
C LEU A 177 -2.78 7.78 -18.23
N VAL A 178 -3.02 7.88 -19.54
CA VAL A 178 -4.34 8.18 -20.11
C VAL A 178 -5.33 7.09 -19.75
N LEU A 179 -4.96 5.82 -19.89
CA LEU A 179 -5.80 4.69 -19.48
C LEU A 179 -6.10 4.74 -17.98
N GLY A 180 -5.08 5.02 -17.15
CA GLY A 180 -5.26 5.13 -15.71
C GLY A 180 -6.24 6.23 -15.32
N LEU A 181 -6.13 7.42 -15.93
CA LEU A 181 -7.05 8.53 -15.73
C LEU A 181 -8.46 8.22 -16.26
N ALA A 182 -8.56 7.62 -17.45
CA ALA A 182 -9.84 7.25 -18.05
C ALA A 182 -10.59 6.24 -17.19
N ILE A 183 -9.89 5.25 -16.62
CA ILE A 183 -10.47 4.30 -15.68
C ILE A 183 -10.92 5.03 -14.41
N VAL A 184 -10.01 5.72 -13.71
CA VAL A 184 -10.31 6.36 -12.41
C VAL A 184 -11.45 7.37 -12.51
N LEU A 185 -11.47 8.18 -13.58
CA LEU A 185 -12.46 9.24 -13.74
C LEU A 185 -13.70 8.80 -14.52
N GLY A 186 -13.66 7.68 -15.24
CA GLY A 186 -14.72 7.27 -16.16
C GLY A 186 -15.46 6.00 -15.75
N HIS A 187 -14.92 5.18 -14.84
CA HIS A 187 -15.55 3.88 -14.53
C HIS A 187 -16.96 4.02 -13.96
N ASN A 188 -17.29 5.11 -13.24
CA ASN A 188 -18.63 5.34 -12.71
C ASN A 188 -19.71 5.45 -13.82
N LEU A 189 -19.33 5.74 -15.07
CA LEU A 189 -20.26 5.70 -16.20
C LEU A 189 -20.78 4.27 -16.49
N LEU A 190 -20.11 3.26 -15.95
CA LEU A 190 -20.47 1.85 -16.08
C LEU A 190 -21.40 1.38 -14.96
N ASP A 191 -21.65 2.20 -13.92
CA ASP A 191 -22.52 1.87 -12.78
C ASP A 191 -23.94 1.39 -13.19
N PRO A 192 -24.57 1.88 -14.29
CA PRO A 192 -25.87 1.37 -14.74
C PRO A 192 -25.84 -0.07 -15.31
N ILE A 193 -24.66 -0.60 -15.66
CA ILE A 193 -24.51 -1.94 -16.22
C ILE A 193 -24.48 -2.93 -15.07
N THR A 194 -25.48 -3.82 -15.01
CA THR A 194 -25.60 -4.85 -13.98
C THR A 194 -25.94 -6.19 -14.60
N PHE A 195 -25.48 -7.27 -13.96
CA PHE A 195 -25.75 -8.64 -14.38
C PHE A 195 -26.40 -9.41 -13.22
N THR A 196 -27.36 -10.27 -13.52
CA THR A 196 -27.90 -11.22 -12.54
C THR A 196 -27.07 -12.51 -12.51
N PRO A 197 -27.06 -13.29 -11.41
CA PRO A 197 -26.20 -14.47 -11.27
C PRO A 197 -26.34 -15.54 -12.38
N ASP A 198 -27.51 -15.62 -13.01
CA ASP A 198 -27.84 -16.52 -14.11
C ASP A 198 -27.34 -16.03 -15.49
N GLN A 199 -26.91 -14.77 -15.60
CA GLN A 199 -26.50 -14.19 -16.88
C GLN A 199 -25.02 -14.45 -17.20
N PRO A 200 -24.68 -14.68 -18.48
CA PRO A 200 -23.29 -14.75 -18.91
C PRO A 200 -22.61 -13.40 -18.66
N GLY A 201 -21.44 -13.43 -18.01
CA GLY A 201 -20.67 -12.23 -17.67
C GLY A 201 -20.77 -11.78 -16.22
N TYR A 202 -21.74 -12.29 -15.43
CA TYR A 202 -21.89 -11.94 -14.02
C TYR A 202 -20.61 -12.10 -13.20
N VAL A 203 -19.89 -13.23 -13.37
CA VAL A 203 -18.64 -13.50 -12.65
C VAL A 203 -17.56 -12.47 -13.01
N ALA A 204 -17.37 -12.19 -14.30
CA ALA A 204 -16.37 -11.24 -14.76
C ALA A 204 -16.70 -9.82 -14.30
N TRP A 205 -17.98 -9.42 -14.38
CA TRP A 205 -18.44 -8.11 -13.94
C TRP A 205 -18.39 -7.95 -12.41
N SER A 206 -18.70 -9.00 -11.64
CA SER A 206 -18.52 -9.03 -10.18
C SER A 206 -17.05 -8.94 -9.77
N MET A 207 -16.12 -9.39 -10.62
CA MET A 207 -14.69 -9.21 -10.34
C MET A 207 -14.20 -7.82 -10.74
N LEU A 208 -14.71 -7.26 -11.83
CA LEU A 208 -14.23 -6.00 -12.40
C LEU A 208 -14.89 -4.77 -11.76
N HIS A 209 -16.19 -4.80 -11.52
CA HIS A 209 -16.99 -3.60 -11.28
C HIS A 209 -17.92 -3.72 -10.06
N ASP A 210 -18.67 -4.82 -9.94
CA ASP A 210 -19.70 -4.97 -8.91
C ASP A 210 -19.21 -5.78 -7.71
N ARG A 211 -19.99 -5.79 -6.62
CA ARG A 211 -19.82 -6.74 -5.51
C ARG A 211 -20.79 -7.90 -5.72
N GLY A 212 -20.28 -9.12 -5.74
CA GLY A 212 -21.09 -10.31 -5.98
C GLY A 212 -20.64 -11.51 -5.17
N PHE A 213 -21.54 -12.50 -5.10
CA PHE A 213 -21.21 -13.86 -4.68
C PHE A 213 -21.06 -14.74 -5.90
N ILE A 214 -19.97 -15.51 -5.94
CA ILE A 214 -19.66 -16.48 -6.99
C ILE A 214 -19.69 -17.85 -6.33
N ASP A 215 -20.57 -18.72 -6.81
CA ASP A 215 -20.68 -20.09 -6.31
C ASP A 215 -19.43 -20.90 -6.72
N LEU A 216 -18.85 -21.60 -5.75
CA LEU A 216 -17.67 -22.43 -5.96
C LEU A 216 -18.10 -23.91 -6.09
N PRO A 217 -17.37 -24.72 -6.87
CA PRO A 217 -17.78 -26.10 -7.19
C PRO A 217 -17.85 -27.05 -5.98
N PHE A 218 -17.33 -26.63 -4.82
CA PHE A 218 -17.29 -27.41 -3.58
C PHE A 218 -18.30 -26.89 -2.52
N GLY A 219 -19.32 -26.13 -2.94
CA GLY A 219 -20.43 -25.69 -2.06
C GLY A 219 -20.15 -24.44 -1.22
N ALA A 220 -18.94 -23.88 -1.28
CA ALA A 220 -18.64 -22.57 -0.72
C ALA A 220 -18.97 -21.44 -1.72
N ARG A 221 -18.92 -20.19 -1.26
CA ARG A 221 -19.10 -19.00 -2.11
C ARG A 221 -17.92 -18.06 -2.00
N ALA A 222 -17.43 -17.53 -3.11
CA ALA A 222 -16.47 -16.42 -3.10
C ALA A 222 -17.22 -15.08 -3.12
N ARG A 223 -16.81 -14.13 -2.28
CA ARG A 223 -17.36 -12.76 -2.26
C ARG A 223 -16.37 -11.76 -2.82
N THR A 224 -16.69 -11.13 -3.94
CA THR A 224 -15.88 -10.04 -4.51
C THR A 224 -16.09 -8.77 -3.69
N SER A 225 -15.17 -8.50 -2.77
CA SER A 225 -15.30 -7.35 -1.85
C SER A 225 -14.61 -6.10 -2.39
N TYR A 226 -13.66 -6.26 -3.31
CA TYR A 226 -12.89 -5.19 -3.94
C TYR A 226 -12.97 -5.33 -5.47
N PRO A 227 -13.90 -4.65 -6.14
CA PRO A 227 -13.99 -4.69 -7.60
C PRO A 227 -12.74 -4.11 -8.25
N LEU A 228 -12.17 -4.82 -9.23
CA LEU A 228 -10.80 -4.64 -9.72
C LEU A 228 -10.56 -3.38 -10.56
N LEU A 229 -11.52 -3.02 -11.42
CA LEU A 229 -11.32 -2.06 -12.52
C LEU A 229 -10.71 -0.73 -12.02
N PRO A 230 -11.24 -0.06 -10.99
CA PRO A 230 -10.67 1.20 -10.54
C PRO A 230 -9.23 1.07 -10.01
N TRP A 231 -8.87 -0.08 -9.43
CA TRP A 231 -7.52 -0.34 -8.92
C TRP A 231 -6.49 -0.55 -10.03
N ILE A 232 -6.90 -1.05 -11.20
CA ILE A 232 -6.06 -1.02 -12.42
C ILE A 232 -5.73 0.43 -12.77
N GLY A 233 -6.71 1.33 -12.67
CA GLY A 233 -6.49 2.75 -12.85
C GLY A 233 -5.47 3.32 -11.86
N VAL A 234 -5.67 3.08 -10.56
CA VAL A 234 -4.77 3.58 -9.50
C VAL A 234 -3.34 3.06 -9.64
N ILE A 235 -3.14 1.78 -9.92
CA ILE A 235 -1.79 1.21 -10.05
C ILE A 235 -1.08 1.76 -11.29
N ALA A 236 -1.81 2.02 -12.38
CA ALA A 236 -1.29 2.64 -13.61
C ALA A 236 -0.88 4.11 -13.38
N LEU A 237 -1.64 4.87 -12.59
CA LEU A 237 -1.24 6.22 -12.17
C LEU A 237 0.05 6.17 -11.32
N GLY A 238 0.16 5.18 -10.42
CA GLY A 238 1.36 4.94 -9.62
C GLY A 238 2.60 4.68 -10.49
N TRP A 239 2.47 3.84 -11.51
CA TRP A 239 3.52 3.60 -12.50
C TRP A 239 3.92 4.88 -13.23
N SER A 240 2.94 5.71 -13.58
CA SER A 240 3.13 6.92 -14.39
C SER A 240 3.89 8.03 -13.65
N ILE A 241 3.77 8.12 -12.32
CA ILE A 241 4.53 9.08 -11.50
C ILE A 241 5.97 8.62 -11.18
N GLY A 242 6.32 7.37 -11.51
CA GLY A 242 7.67 6.80 -11.36
C GLY A 242 8.84 7.72 -11.69
N PRO A 243 8.90 8.35 -12.88
CA PRO A 243 10.01 9.21 -13.26
C PRO A 243 10.16 10.47 -12.38
N TRP A 244 9.17 10.85 -11.58
CA TRP A 244 9.35 11.94 -10.61
C TRP A 244 10.32 11.56 -9.49
N PHE A 245 10.48 10.26 -9.24
CA PHE A 245 11.38 9.69 -8.24
C PHE A 245 12.69 9.16 -8.85
N ALA A 246 12.96 9.49 -10.12
CA ALA A 246 14.23 9.17 -10.75
C ALA A 246 15.38 9.91 -10.06
N ARG A 247 16.59 9.31 -10.10
CA ARG A 247 17.77 9.78 -9.34
C ARG A 247 18.16 11.23 -9.65
N GLN A 248 17.94 11.66 -10.88
CA GLN A 248 18.28 12.98 -11.40
C GLN A 248 17.23 14.06 -11.07
N VAL A 249 16.10 13.70 -10.45
CA VAL A 249 15.05 14.67 -10.12
C VAL A 249 15.27 15.18 -8.70
N ASP A 250 15.47 16.50 -8.61
CA ASP A 250 15.61 17.20 -7.34
C ASP A 250 14.39 17.00 -6.44
N GLN A 251 14.67 16.93 -5.14
CA GLN A 251 13.66 16.74 -4.11
C GLN A 251 12.57 17.83 -4.16
N ASP A 252 12.95 19.10 -4.32
CA ASP A 252 11.97 20.19 -4.35
C ASP A 252 11.08 20.16 -5.61
N VAL A 253 11.64 19.75 -6.75
CA VAL A 253 10.87 19.57 -7.99
C VAL A 253 9.86 18.44 -7.83
N ARG A 254 10.31 17.30 -7.30
CA ARG A 254 9.44 16.15 -7.00
C ARG A 254 8.33 16.54 -6.03
N ARG A 255 8.67 17.19 -4.92
CA ARG A 255 7.71 17.69 -3.93
C ARG A 255 6.69 18.65 -4.56
N ARG A 256 7.13 19.58 -5.39
CA ARG A 256 6.22 20.51 -6.09
C ARG A 256 5.22 19.75 -6.97
N ARG A 257 5.67 18.76 -7.74
CA ARG A 257 4.79 17.91 -8.56
C ARG A 257 3.77 17.16 -7.71
N LEU A 258 4.18 16.57 -6.59
CA LEU A 258 3.30 15.89 -5.65
C LEU A 258 2.24 16.85 -5.06
N VAL A 259 2.66 18.04 -4.62
CA VAL A 259 1.75 19.04 -4.06
C VAL A 259 0.75 19.54 -5.08
N VAL A 260 1.21 19.92 -6.28
CA VAL A 260 0.33 20.43 -7.35
C VAL A 260 -0.67 19.35 -7.77
N THR A 261 -0.23 18.11 -7.95
CA THR A 261 -1.11 17.01 -8.37
C THR A 261 -2.09 16.63 -7.26
N GLY A 262 -1.64 16.56 -6.01
CA GLY A 262 -2.51 16.29 -4.86
C GLY A 262 -3.55 17.39 -4.66
N ALA A 263 -3.15 18.66 -4.75
CA ALA A 263 -4.06 19.80 -4.67
C ALA A 263 -5.05 19.83 -5.84
N ALA A 264 -4.61 19.53 -7.06
CA ALA A 264 -5.49 19.43 -8.23
C ALA A 264 -6.53 18.31 -8.07
N ALA A 265 -6.14 17.15 -7.54
CA ALA A 265 -7.07 16.06 -7.26
C ALA A 265 -8.12 16.45 -6.21
N LEU A 266 -7.70 17.11 -5.12
CA LEU A 266 -8.62 17.60 -4.08
C LEU A 266 -9.53 18.73 -4.57
N ALA A 267 -9.02 19.62 -5.44
CA ALA A 267 -9.83 20.65 -6.06
C ALA A 267 -10.87 20.03 -7.00
N LEU A 268 -10.49 19.04 -7.80
CA LEU A 268 -11.43 18.32 -8.66
C LEU A 268 -12.50 17.58 -7.84
N PHE A 269 -12.10 16.88 -6.77
CA PHE A 269 -13.03 16.29 -5.80
C PHE A 269 -14.01 17.33 -5.24
N ALA A 270 -13.52 18.50 -4.81
CA ALA A 270 -14.37 19.55 -4.26
C ALA A 270 -15.37 20.08 -5.29
N VAL A 271 -14.95 20.23 -6.56
CA VAL A 271 -15.83 20.66 -7.66
C VAL A 271 -16.89 19.60 -7.95
N LEU A 272 -16.51 18.33 -8.08
CA LEU A 272 -17.46 17.23 -8.33
C LEU A 272 -18.46 17.09 -7.19
N ARG A 273 -18.00 17.14 -5.93
CA ARG A 273 -18.89 17.14 -4.76
C ARG A 273 -19.77 18.37 -4.69
N ALA A 274 -19.29 19.56 -5.04
CA ALA A 274 -20.12 20.76 -5.06
C ALA A 274 -21.25 20.68 -6.11
N ILE A 275 -20.97 20.10 -7.27
CA ILE A 275 -21.98 19.83 -8.31
C ILE A 275 -22.92 18.71 -7.89
N ASN A 276 -22.40 17.70 -7.17
CA ASN A 276 -23.15 16.57 -6.60
C ASN A 276 -23.90 15.71 -7.64
N GLY A 277 -23.37 15.62 -8.87
CA GLY A 277 -24.03 14.90 -9.98
C GLY A 277 -23.22 13.76 -10.61
N TYR A 278 -21.89 13.75 -10.46
CA TYR A 278 -21.00 12.72 -11.00
C TYR A 278 -19.83 12.46 -10.04
N GLY A 279 -19.24 11.27 -10.12
CA GLY A 279 -18.03 10.90 -9.39
C GLY A 279 -18.28 10.17 -8.06
N GLU A 280 -19.50 10.25 -7.53
CA GLU A 280 -19.96 9.50 -6.37
C GLU A 280 -21.40 9.00 -6.59
N PRO A 281 -21.65 7.68 -6.54
CA PRO A 281 -22.99 7.12 -6.70
C PRO A 281 -23.99 7.55 -5.63
N LEU A 282 -23.52 7.91 -4.42
CA LEU A 282 -24.36 8.41 -3.33
C LEU A 282 -24.27 9.94 -3.21
N PRO A 283 -25.25 10.70 -3.73
CA PRO A 283 -25.26 12.16 -3.57
C PRO A 283 -25.27 12.54 -2.10
N TRP A 284 -24.48 13.53 -1.72
CA TRP A 284 -24.56 14.06 -0.35
C TRP A 284 -25.84 14.86 -0.17
N GLN A 285 -26.29 14.95 1.07
CA GLN A 285 -27.47 15.70 1.47
C GLN A 285 -27.14 16.58 2.67
N ALA A 286 -27.79 17.75 2.74
CA ALA A 286 -27.70 18.60 3.92
C ALA A 286 -28.31 17.86 5.11
N GLY A 287 -27.51 17.69 6.17
CA GLY A 287 -27.95 17.08 7.42
C GLY A 287 -28.54 18.11 8.38
N ALA A 288 -29.16 17.64 9.46
CA ALA A 288 -29.74 18.49 10.51
C ALA A 288 -28.70 19.38 11.23
N THR A 289 -27.41 19.05 11.12
CA THR A 289 -26.31 19.85 11.65
C THR A 289 -25.22 20.04 10.59
N PRO A 290 -24.36 21.07 10.71
CA PRO A 290 -23.20 21.23 9.83
C PRO A 290 -22.30 19.98 9.84
N LEU A 291 -22.13 19.35 11.01
CA LEU A 291 -21.35 18.11 11.13
C LEU A 291 -21.97 16.95 10.34
N ALA A 292 -23.29 16.77 10.43
CA ALA A 292 -23.98 15.74 9.66
C ALA A 292 -23.86 15.97 8.14
N THR A 293 -23.86 17.23 7.70
CA THR A 293 -23.60 17.61 6.31
C THR A 293 -22.17 17.26 5.89
N VAL A 294 -21.17 17.61 6.71
CA VAL A 294 -19.76 17.25 6.47
C VAL A 294 -19.59 15.73 6.39
N MET A 295 -20.22 14.98 7.29
CA MET A 295 -20.22 13.52 7.25
C MET A 295 -20.84 13.00 5.96
N SER A 296 -21.94 13.57 5.49
CA SER A 296 -22.55 13.21 4.19
C SER A 296 -21.63 13.52 3.01
N VAL A 297 -20.97 14.68 3.00
CA VAL A 297 -20.00 15.07 1.95
C VAL A 297 -18.80 14.11 1.93
N LEU A 298 -18.37 13.59 3.07
CA LEU A 298 -17.22 12.68 3.17
C LEU A 298 -17.59 11.19 3.12
N ASN A 299 -18.89 10.84 3.05
CA ASN A 299 -19.36 9.46 3.00
C ASN A 299 -19.35 8.90 1.57
N LEU A 300 -18.15 8.60 1.09
CA LEU A 300 -17.90 8.16 -0.28
C LEU A 300 -17.96 6.64 -0.41
N THR A 301 -18.38 6.13 -1.57
CA THR A 301 -18.43 4.70 -1.88
C THR A 301 -17.03 4.14 -2.06
N LYS A 302 -16.67 3.14 -1.25
CA LYS A 302 -15.36 2.47 -1.30
C LYS A 302 -15.36 1.25 -2.21
N TYR A 303 -16.50 0.61 -2.45
CA TYR A 303 -16.61 -0.63 -3.23
C TYR A 303 -17.80 -0.65 -4.22
N PRO A 304 -17.54 -0.49 -5.54
CA PRO A 304 -16.26 -0.07 -6.14
C PRO A 304 -15.84 1.33 -5.65
N PRO A 305 -14.54 1.63 -5.54
CA PRO A 305 -14.11 2.95 -5.09
C PRO A 305 -14.52 3.97 -6.15
N SER A 306 -15.38 4.92 -5.77
CA SER A 306 -15.85 5.96 -6.67
C SER A 306 -14.71 6.89 -7.12
N ALA A 307 -14.89 7.61 -8.23
CA ALA A 307 -13.91 8.61 -8.68
C ALA A 307 -13.62 9.63 -7.57
N ASP A 308 -14.64 10.10 -6.85
CA ASP A 308 -14.50 11.02 -5.72
C ASP A 308 -13.72 10.41 -4.57
N PHE A 309 -13.98 9.14 -4.23
CA PHE A 309 -13.20 8.40 -3.24
C PHE A 309 -11.71 8.35 -3.62
N ILE A 310 -11.41 8.05 -4.88
CA ILE A 310 -10.03 7.96 -5.37
C ILE A 310 -9.37 9.35 -5.38
N LEU A 311 -10.06 10.38 -5.84
CA LEU A 311 -9.54 11.76 -5.87
C LEU A 311 -9.23 12.27 -4.46
N LEU A 312 -10.14 12.08 -3.50
CA LEU A 312 -9.92 12.47 -2.11
C LEU A 312 -8.71 11.73 -1.52
N THR A 313 -8.70 10.40 -1.63
CA THR A 313 -7.70 9.57 -0.96
C THR A 313 -6.31 9.66 -1.59
N LEU A 314 -6.21 9.68 -2.93
CA LEU A 314 -4.93 9.90 -3.61
C LEU A 314 -4.46 11.35 -3.46
N GLY A 315 -5.37 12.33 -3.48
CA GLY A 315 -5.04 13.73 -3.21
C GLY A 315 -4.36 13.90 -1.85
N ILE A 316 -4.98 13.39 -0.79
CA ILE A 316 -4.39 13.36 0.56
C ILE A 316 -3.09 12.55 0.57
N GLY A 317 -3.06 11.37 -0.06
CA GLY A 317 -1.89 10.50 -0.12
C GLY A 317 -0.66 11.16 -0.75
N LEU A 318 -0.84 11.92 -1.84
CA LEU A 318 0.22 12.67 -2.51
C LEU A 318 0.73 13.84 -1.65
N LEU A 319 -0.16 14.55 -0.97
CA LEU A 319 0.22 15.62 -0.03
C LEU A 319 0.98 15.07 1.18
N LEU A 320 0.56 13.93 1.73
CA LEU A 320 1.28 13.22 2.79
C LEU A 320 2.65 12.75 2.30
N LEU A 321 2.76 12.21 1.09
CA LEU A 321 4.04 11.82 0.49
C LEU A 321 5.00 13.02 0.39
N ALA A 322 4.49 14.16 -0.07
CA ALA A 322 5.23 15.42 -0.15
C ALA A 322 5.67 15.93 1.24
N ALA A 323 4.83 15.76 2.27
CA ALA A 323 5.15 16.14 3.65
C ALA A 323 6.26 15.25 4.25
N PHE A 324 6.21 13.94 3.99
CA PHE A 324 7.21 12.99 4.48
C PHE A 324 8.61 13.22 3.87
N GLU A 325 8.72 13.91 2.73
CA GLU A 325 10.04 14.30 2.19
C GLU A 325 10.79 15.30 3.07
N ARG A 326 10.07 16.16 3.82
CA ARG A 326 10.68 17.18 4.72
C ARG A 326 10.59 16.81 6.20
N THR A 327 10.01 15.67 6.52
CA THR A 327 9.84 15.21 7.90
C THR A 327 11.17 14.77 8.50
N SER A 328 11.33 14.95 9.82
CA SER A 328 12.55 14.60 10.53
C SER A 328 12.93 13.12 10.36
N VAL A 329 14.24 12.86 10.35
CA VAL A 329 14.80 11.51 10.22
C VAL A 329 14.27 10.57 11.31
N ARG A 330 14.00 11.10 12.52
CA ARG A 330 13.49 10.31 13.65
C ARG A 330 12.06 9.82 13.44
N LEU A 331 11.15 10.70 13.02
CA LEU A 331 9.75 10.30 12.80
C LEU A 331 9.64 9.34 11.60
N ASN A 332 10.34 9.66 10.51
CA ASN A 332 10.45 8.76 9.37
C ASN A 332 11.08 7.41 9.77
N GLY A 333 12.09 7.42 10.65
CA GLY A 333 12.75 6.21 11.13
C GLY A 333 11.80 5.22 11.81
N VAL A 334 10.80 5.69 12.55
CA VAL A 334 9.79 4.82 13.17
C VAL A 334 8.86 4.23 12.11
N LEU A 335 8.31 5.08 11.23
CA LEU A 335 7.34 4.67 10.21
C LEU A 335 7.95 3.74 9.15
N VAL A 336 9.19 4.00 8.74
CA VAL A 336 9.91 3.19 7.75
C VAL A 336 10.06 1.74 8.20
N VAL A 337 10.14 1.47 9.51
CA VAL A 337 10.21 0.08 10.01
C VAL A 337 8.97 -0.69 9.59
N PHE A 338 7.78 -0.14 9.79
CA PHE A 338 6.53 -0.75 9.34
C PHE A 338 6.49 -0.84 7.81
N GLY A 339 6.72 0.28 7.11
CA GLY A 339 6.63 0.32 5.66
C GLY A 339 7.69 -0.50 4.91
N SER A 340 8.73 -0.95 5.60
CA SER A 340 9.80 -1.76 5.01
C SER A 340 9.40 -3.20 4.69
N ALA A 341 8.37 -3.71 5.37
CA ALA A 341 7.89 -5.09 5.29
C ALA A 341 6.35 -5.15 5.39
N PRO A 342 5.63 -4.54 4.43
CA PRO A 342 4.19 -4.32 4.55
C PRO A 342 3.38 -5.61 4.56
N LEU A 343 3.75 -6.63 3.77
CA LEU A 343 3.02 -7.89 3.72
C LEU A 343 3.24 -8.72 4.99
N PHE A 344 4.47 -8.76 5.49
CA PHE A 344 4.78 -9.38 6.78
C PHE A 344 3.96 -8.78 7.92
N PHE A 345 3.93 -7.45 8.03
CA PHE A 345 3.08 -6.78 9.01
C PHE A 345 1.61 -7.12 8.80
N TYR A 346 1.13 -7.10 7.54
CA TYR A 346 -0.27 -7.39 7.21
C TYR A 346 -0.70 -8.76 7.74
N ILE A 347 0.12 -9.79 7.52
CA ILE A 347 -0.16 -11.13 8.04
C ILE A 347 -0.06 -11.12 9.57
N LEU A 348 1.08 -10.68 10.12
CA LEU A 348 1.37 -10.74 11.55
C LEU A 348 0.28 -10.08 12.41
N HIS A 349 -0.16 -8.87 12.05
CA HIS A 349 -1.08 -8.14 12.90
C HIS A 349 -2.49 -8.77 12.92
N LEU A 350 -2.94 -9.41 11.84
CA LEU A 350 -4.23 -10.12 11.82
C LEU A 350 -4.21 -11.29 12.82
N TYR A 351 -3.20 -12.15 12.73
CA TYR A 351 -3.04 -13.26 13.67
C TYR A 351 -2.83 -12.78 15.11
N LEU A 352 -2.08 -11.69 15.31
CA LEU A 352 -1.88 -11.10 16.63
C LEU A 352 -3.20 -10.61 17.22
N LEU A 353 -3.96 -9.78 16.49
CA LEU A 353 -5.23 -9.24 16.97
C LEU A 353 -6.23 -10.36 17.27
N HIS A 354 -6.35 -11.34 16.37
CA HIS A 354 -7.26 -12.46 16.54
C HIS A 354 -6.86 -13.32 17.76
N GLY A 355 -5.58 -13.68 17.87
CA GLY A 355 -5.05 -14.45 19.00
C GLY A 355 -5.24 -13.74 20.35
N VAL A 356 -4.97 -12.43 20.40
CA VAL A 356 -5.20 -11.62 21.61
C VAL A 356 -6.70 -11.56 21.97
N ASN A 357 -7.58 -11.41 20.98
CA ASN A 357 -9.02 -11.37 21.22
C ASN A 357 -9.54 -12.69 21.80
N HIS A 358 -9.18 -13.82 21.18
CA HIS A 358 -9.56 -15.15 21.65
C HIS A 358 -8.99 -15.47 23.04
N LEU A 359 -7.73 -15.12 23.31
CA LEU A 359 -7.12 -15.29 24.62
C LEU A 359 -7.87 -14.46 25.68
N THR A 360 -8.20 -13.21 25.35
CA THR A 360 -8.99 -12.34 26.24
C THR A 360 -10.37 -12.97 26.52
N GLY A 361 -11.02 -13.53 25.50
CA GLY A 361 -12.29 -14.24 25.65
C GLY A 361 -12.19 -15.46 26.56
N ALA A 362 -11.15 -16.28 26.37
CA ALA A 362 -10.90 -17.46 27.19
C ALA A 362 -10.63 -17.11 28.67
N VAL A 363 -9.91 -16.02 28.93
CA VAL A 363 -9.58 -15.57 30.30
C VAL A 363 -10.76 -14.89 30.99
N THR A 364 -11.54 -14.09 30.27
CA THR A 364 -12.62 -13.27 30.86
C THR A 364 -13.98 -13.98 30.86
N GLY A 365 -14.17 -15.01 30.04
CA GLY A 365 -15.48 -15.62 29.77
C GLY A 365 -16.46 -14.69 29.04
N GLY A 366 -16.04 -13.48 28.65
CA GLY A 366 -16.88 -12.43 28.08
C GLY A 366 -17.05 -12.48 26.56
N ALA A 367 -16.67 -13.58 25.91
CA ALA A 367 -16.77 -13.71 24.46
C ALA A 367 -18.24 -13.83 24.02
N THR A 368 -18.68 -12.94 23.14
CA THR A 368 -19.98 -13.03 22.49
C THR A 368 -19.76 -13.43 21.03
N LYS A 369 -20.35 -14.55 20.60
CA LYS A 369 -20.08 -15.16 19.27
C LYS A 369 -18.59 -15.39 18.98
N GLY A 370 -17.82 -15.74 20.02
CA GLY A 370 -16.40 -16.08 19.90
C GLY A 370 -15.42 -14.91 20.01
N LEU A 371 -15.90 -13.65 20.07
CA LEU A 371 -15.04 -12.46 20.18
C LEU A 371 -15.37 -11.60 21.41
N VAL A 372 -14.36 -10.92 21.93
CA VAL A 372 -14.49 -9.88 22.96
C VAL A 372 -14.60 -8.51 22.32
N SER A 373 -15.56 -7.70 22.78
CA SER A 373 -15.73 -6.33 22.31
C SER A 373 -15.28 -5.31 23.36
N VAL A 374 -14.57 -4.27 22.91
CA VAL A 374 -14.18 -3.10 23.71
C VAL A 374 -15.33 -2.09 23.80
N PRO A 375 -15.39 -1.28 24.87
CA PRO A 375 -16.59 -0.48 25.16
C PRO A 375 -16.77 0.75 24.26
N ASN A 376 -15.70 1.30 23.69
CA ASN A 376 -15.78 2.56 22.93
C ASN A 376 -14.66 2.70 21.90
N VAL A 377 -14.77 3.72 21.05
CA VAL A 377 -13.81 4.03 19.99
C VAL A 377 -12.40 4.30 20.54
N ALA A 378 -12.26 4.97 21.69
CA ALA A 378 -10.94 5.24 22.26
C ALA A 378 -10.22 3.93 22.63
N SER A 379 -10.94 2.93 23.12
CA SER A 379 -10.39 1.59 23.37
C SER A 379 -9.86 0.91 22.10
N ILE A 380 -10.49 1.13 20.94
CA ILE A 380 -9.98 0.62 19.64
C ILE A 380 -8.59 1.19 19.37
N TRP A 381 -8.43 2.51 19.51
CA TRP A 381 -7.15 3.19 19.29
C TRP A 381 -6.08 2.73 20.29
N LEU A 382 -6.44 2.52 21.56
CA LEU A 382 -5.53 2.00 22.58
C LEU A 382 -5.06 0.58 22.26
N VAL A 383 -5.97 -0.33 21.88
CA VAL A 383 -5.62 -1.71 21.48
C VAL A 383 -4.74 -1.70 20.23
N ALA A 384 -5.07 -0.88 19.22
CA ALA A 384 -4.26 -0.75 18.02
C ALA A 384 -2.85 -0.21 18.33
N ALA A 385 -2.74 0.80 19.20
CA ALA A 385 -1.45 1.34 19.64
C ALA A 385 -0.63 0.29 20.41
N ALA A 386 -1.28 -0.49 21.28
CA ALA A 386 -0.63 -1.58 22.00
C ALA A 386 -0.15 -2.69 21.06
N ALA A 387 -0.96 -3.07 20.06
CA ALA A 387 -0.60 -4.07 19.04
C ALA A 387 0.53 -3.58 18.11
N ALA A 388 0.62 -2.27 17.85
CA ALA A 388 1.67 -1.71 17.00
C ALA A 388 3.08 -1.92 17.57
N VAL A 389 3.23 -1.97 18.91
CA VAL A 389 4.53 -2.12 19.59
C VAL A 389 5.22 -3.46 19.25
N PRO A 390 4.64 -4.64 19.53
CA PRO A 390 5.26 -5.91 19.15
C PRO A 390 5.42 -6.05 17.63
N CYS A 391 4.46 -5.56 16.84
CA CYS A 391 4.57 -5.54 15.39
C CYS A 391 5.78 -4.73 14.91
N TRP A 392 6.11 -3.61 15.56
CA TRP A 392 7.27 -2.80 15.22
C TRP A 392 8.57 -3.56 15.43
N PHE A 393 8.73 -4.23 16.57
CA PHE A 393 9.91 -5.04 16.86
C PHE A 393 10.05 -6.20 15.87
N ALA A 394 8.95 -6.87 15.55
CA ALA A 394 8.92 -7.96 14.57
C ALA A 394 9.30 -7.45 13.16
N CYS A 395 8.75 -6.33 12.70
CA CYS A 395 9.09 -5.74 11.41
C CYS A 395 10.55 -5.30 11.34
N ARG A 396 11.09 -4.74 12.44
CA ARG A 396 12.51 -4.36 12.54
C ARG A 396 13.42 -5.58 12.43
N TRP A 397 13.07 -6.67 13.11
CA TRP A 397 13.79 -7.93 13.03
C TRP A 397 13.74 -8.52 11.61
N PHE A 398 12.54 -8.61 11.03
CA PHE A 398 12.35 -9.15 9.69
C PHE A 398 13.07 -8.33 8.61
N GLY A 399 13.06 -7.00 8.74
CA GLY A 399 13.81 -6.10 7.86
C GLY A 399 15.34 -6.24 7.99
N ARG A 400 15.86 -6.71 9.13
CA ARG A 400 17.28 -7.13 9.26
C ARG A 400 17.51 -8.49 8.62
N PHE A 401 16.64 -9.45 8.88
CA PHE A 401 16.70 -10.80 8.31
C PHE A 401 16.75 -10.79 6.78
N LYS A 402 15.86 -10.04 6.12
CA LYS A 402 15.84 -9.91 4.65
C LYS A 402 17.10 -9.29 4.04
N ARG A 403 17.88 -8.55 4.82
CA ARG A 403 19.14 -7.94 4.36
C ARG A 403 20.32 -8.90 4.45
N THR A 404 20.26 -9.86 5.37
CA THR A 404 21.35 -10.80 5.64
C THR A 404 21.13 -12.17 4.99
N HIS A 405 19.90 -12.48 4.57
CA HIS A 405 19.55 -13.78 3.98
C HIS A 405 18.95 -13.60 2.58
N THR A 406 19.42 -14.41 1.62
CA THR A 406 18.80 -14.54 0.30
C THR A 406 18.00 -15.83 0.27
N GLY A 407 16.73 -15.78 -0.09
CA GLY A 407 15.93 -16.98 -0.27
C GLY A 407 14.66 -16.71 -1.02
N TRP A 408 14.08 -17.79 -1.53
CA TRP A 408 13.17 -17.72 -2.67
C TRP A 408 11.76 -17.21 -2.33
N TRP A 409 11.18 -17.56 -1.17
CA TRP A 409 9.79 -17.17 -0.86
C TRP A 409 9.67 -15.92 0.04
N TRP A 410 10.56 -15.70 1.02
CA TRP A 410 10.53 -14.51 1.89
C TRP A 410 10.96 -13.20 1.21
N GLN A 411 11.43 -13.25 -0.04
CA GLN A 411 11.58 -12.04 -0.86
C GLN A 411 10.23 -11.44 -1.28
N TYR A 412 9.19 -12.27 -1.37
CA TYR A 412 7.84 -11.86 -1.76
C TYR A 412 6.98 -11.33 -0.59
N LEU A 413 7.40 -11.62 0.66
CA LEU A 413 6.92 -11.03 1.93
C LEU A 413 7.60 -9.70 2.25
#